data_AF-A0A1J5EA00-F1
#
_entry.id   AF-A0A1J5EA00-F1
#
_cell.length_a   1.000
_cell.length_b   1.000
_cell.length_c   1.000
_cell.angle_alpha   90.00
_cell.angle_beta   90.00
_cell.angle_gamma   90.00
#
_symmetry.space_group_name_H-M   'P 1'
#
loop_
_entity.id
_entity.type
_entity.pdbx_description
1 polymer ?
#
loop_
_entity_poly.entity_id
_entity_poly.type
_entity_poly.pdbx_seq_one_letter_code
_entity_poly.pdbx_strand_id
1 'polypeptide(L)'
;MLSEVYHKTSVNRICQVEIIGSYEHKHQGLQRDKPDQGLVRMANDIAQALFRVLSQDGLVMSEAFFRTLLTSYIQESRIAIEKYHALSLVNGLSYDRHGEIEAVDAFVCSLKLAIQEFVKDPVGIPMMAAWVRIVAAIPDYAERLREAVESDNQ
;
A
#
# COMPACT_ATOMS: atom_id res chain seq x y z
N MET A 1 4.16 -7.72 -7.33
CA MET A 1 3.13 -8.65 -7.87
C MET A 1 2.00 -7.91 -8.58
N LEU A 2 1.33 -6.93 -7.95
CA LEU A 2 0.23 -6.20 -8.64
C LEU A 2 0.71 -5.26 -9.76
N SER A 3 1.83 -4.55 -9.54
CA SER A 3 2.44 -3.70 -10.58
C SER A 3 2.84 -4.51 -11.82
N GLU A 4 3.40 -5.72 -11.64
CA GLU A 4 3.72 -6.60 -12.76
C GLU A 4 2.48 -7.06 -13.52
N VAL A 5 1.37 -7.36 -12.83
CA VAL A 5 0.09 -7.66 -13.48
C VAL A 5 -0.37 -6.46 -14.30
N TYR A 6 -0.28 -5.25 -13.75
CA TYR A 6 -0.64 -4.02 -14.46
C TYR A 6 0.20 -3.78 -15.72
N HIS A 7 1.52 -4.01 -15.68
CA HIS A 7 2.37 -3.84 -16.87
C HIS A 7 2.26 -4.99 -17.88
N LYS A 8 2.07 -6.23 -17.41
CA LYS A 8 2.08 -7.44 -18.26
C LYS A 8 0.69 -7.85 -18.76
N THR A 9 -0.37 -7.27 -18.20
CA THR A 9 -1.76 -7.64 -18.50
C THR A 9 -2.55 -6.42 -18.95
N SER A 10 -3.25 -6.54 -20.08
CA SER A 10 -4.21 -5.51 -20.49
C SER A 10 -5.27 -5.34 -19.40
N VAL A 11 -5.61 -4.08 -19.07
CA VAL A 11 -6.66 -3.74 -18.09
C VAL A 11 -7.97 -4.45 -18.41
N ASN A 12 -8.29 -4.64 -19.71
CA ASN A 12 -9.49 -5.35 -20.17
C ASN A 12 -9.51 -6.86 -19.81
N ARG A 13 -8.38 -7.41 -19.35
CA ARG A 13 -8.26 -8.80 -18.92
C ARG A 13 -8.23 -8.92 -17.39
N ILE A 14 -8.41 -7.81 -16.67
CA ILE A 14 -8.56 -7.77 -15.22
C ILE A 14 -10.05 -7.60 -14.92
N CYS A 15 -10.61 -8.50 -14.13
CA CYS A 15 -11.97 -8.36 -13.60
C CYS A 15 -11.95 -8.52 -12.09
N GLN A 16 -12.89 -7.84 -11.42
CA GLN A 16 -13.21 -8.05 -10.02
C GLN A 16 -14.54 -8.81 -9.98
N VAL A 17 -14.54 -9.94 -9.29
CA VAL A 17 -15.74 -10.75 -9.09
C VAL A 17 -16.12 -10.74 -7.62
N GLU A 18 -17.41 -10.65 -7.35
CA GLU A 18 -17.93 -10.80 -6.00
C GLU A 18 -17.80 -12.26 -5.57
N ILE A 19 -17.18 -12.50 -4.41
CA ILE A 19 -16.98 -13.85 -3.87
C ILE A 19 -18.05 -14.19 -2.84
N ILE A 20 -18.57 -13.18 -2.11
CA ILE A 20 -19.56 -13.33 -1.05
C ILE A 20 -20.36 -12.03 -0.87
N GLY A 21 -21.66 -12.16 -0.57
CA GLY A 21 -22.59 -11.03 -0.42
C GLY A 21 -22.38 -10.16 0.83
N SER A 22 -21.65 -10.66 1.83
CA SER A 22 -21.19 -9.89 2.97
C SER A 22 -19.80 -10.32 3.38
N TYR A 23 -18.92 -9.34 3.58
CA TYR A 23 -17.56 -9.59 4.06
C TYR A 23 -17.44 -9.01 5.47
N GLU A 24 -17.15 -9.88 6.44
CA GLU A 24 -16.86 -9.44 7.80
C GLU A 24 -15.47 -8.80 7.80
N HIS A 25 -15.44 -7.48 7.73
CA HIS A 25 -14.18 -6.74 7.78
C HIS A 25 -13.57 -6.85 9.18
N LYS A 26 -12.30 -7.28 9.24
CA LYS A 26 -11.51 -7.17 10.47
C LYS A 26 -11.28 -5.69 10.80
N HIS A 27 -12.12 -5.15 11.68
CA HIS A 27 -11.98 -3.77 12.13
C HIS A 27 -10.70 -3.62 12.95
N GLN A 28 -9.78 -2.79 12.48
CA GLN A 28 -8.58 -2.42 13.22
C GLN A 28 -8.73 -0.96 13.65
N GLY A 29 -8.65 -0.71 14.96
CA GLY A 29 -8.59 0.66 15.47
C GLY A 29 -7.30 1.35 15.04
N LEU A 30 -7.36 2.66 14.81
CA LEU A 30 -6.18 3.47 14.56
C LEU A 30 -5.38 3.62 15.86
N GLN A 31 -4.25 2.90 15.97
CA GLN A 31 -3.34 2.99 17.12
C GLN A 31 -2.29 4.06 16.85
N ARG A 32 -2.55 5.29 17.27
CA ARG A 32 -1.66 6.45 17.00
C ARG A 32 -0.30 6.32 17.65
N ASP A 33 -0.24 5.74 18.84
CA ASP A 33 0.99 5.65 19.63
C ASP A 33 1.94 4.53 19.15
N LYS A 34 1.53 3.76 18.13
CA LYS A 34 2.31 2.62 17.61
C LYS A 34 2.49 2.76 16.10
N PRO A 35 3.47 3.56 15.66
CA PRO A 35 3.71 3.79 14.23
C PRO A 35 4.04 2.50 13.46
N ASP A 36 4.60 1.50 14.13
CA ASP A 36 5.00 0.22 13.52
C ASP A 36 3.88 -0.84 13.47
N GLN A 37 2.63 -0.47 13.79
CA GLN A 37 1.51 -1.40 13.88
C GLN A 37 0.25 -0.89 13.18
N GLY A 38 -0.60 -1.83 12.78
CA GLY A 38 -1.95 -1.54 12.27
C GLY A 38 -1.97 -0.66 11.02
N LEU A 39 -2.94 0.26 10.98
CA LEU A 39 -3.21 1.11 9.82
C LEU A 39 -2.07 2.09 9.48
N VAL A 40 -1.34 2.58 10.48
CA VAL A 40 -0.23 3.54 10.32
C VAL A 40 0.92 2.88 9.56
N ARG A 41 1.32 1.67 9.97
CA ARG A 41 2.34 0.89 9.24
C ARG A 41 1.88 0.55 7.82
N MET A 42 0.64 0.11 7.65
CA MET A 42 0.13 -0.20 6.31
C MET A 42 0.15 1.04 5.39
N ALA A 43 -0.18 2.22 5.90
CA ALA A 43 -0.10 3.46 5.15
C ALA A 43 1.34 3.79 4.71
N ASN A 44 2.33 3.59 5.60
CA ASN A 44 3.74 3.72 5.26
C ASN A 44 4.14 2.73 4.15
N ASP A 45 3.85 1.44 4.34
CA ASP A 45 4.19 0.38 3.38
C ASP A 45 3.57 0.63 1.99
N ILE A 46 2.32 1.08 1.94
CA ILE A 46 1.62 1.44 0.69
C ILE A 46 2.28 2.65 0.02
N ALA A 47 2.59 3.70 0.79
CA ALA A 47 3.23 4.90 0.25
C ALA A 47 4.61 4.60 -0.34
N GLN A 48 5.44 3.84 0.38
CA GLN A 48 6.74 3.39 -0.14
C GLN A 48 6.60 2.57 -1.42
N ALA A 49 5.66 1.63 -1.47
CA ALA A 49 5.42 0.82 -2.66
C ALA A 49 5.01 1.69 -3.86
N LEU A 50 4.13 2.68 -3.64
CA LEU A 50 3.71 3.62 -4.67
C LEU A 50 4.87 4.47 -5.19
N PHE A 51 5.69 5.03 -4.31
CA PHE A 51 6.86 5.82 -4.71
C PHE A 51 7.85 4.98 -5.53
N ARG A 52 8.09 3.72 -5.14
CA ARG A 52 8.96 2.83 -5.91
C ARG A 52 8.43 2.54 -7.31
N VAL A 53 7.13 2.23 -7.43
CA VAL A 53 6.51 1.98 -8.74
C VAL A 53 6.59 3.23 -9.63
N LEU A 54 6.22 4.40 -9.10
CA LEU A 54 6.30 5.64 -9.86
C LEU A 54 7.74 6.00 -10.27
N SER A 55 8.72 5.75 -9.39
CA SER A 55 10.12 5.95 -9.70
C SER A 55 10.64 4.99 -10.76
N GLN A 56 10.19 3.73 -10.76
CA GLN A 56 10.52 2.74 -11.79
C GLN A 56 9.97 3.14 -13.16
N ASP A 57 8.78 3.75 -13.18
CA ASP A 57 8.17 4.33 -14.39
C ASP A 57 8.85 5.64 -14.85
N GLY A 58 9.88 6.10 -14.12
CA GLY A 58 10.69 7.27 -14.47
C GLY A 58 10.17 8.60 -13.93
N LEU A 59 9.20 8.59 -13.02
CA LEU A 59 8.73 9.82 -12.38
C LEU A 59 9.81 10.41 -11.47
N VAL A 60 10.20 11.65 -11.73
CA VAL A 60 11.14 12.40 -10.89
C VAL A 60 10.38 13.00 -9.71
N MET A 61 10.64 12.48 -8.51
CA MET A 61 10.06 12.98 -7.26
C MET A 61 11.08 13.81 -6.49
N SER A 62 11.12 15.11 -6.76
CA SER A 62 11.96 16.06 -6.04
C SER A 62 11.43 16.37 -4.64
N GLU A 63 12.23 17.04 -3.81
CA GLU A 63 11.75 17.54 -2.52
C GLU A 63 10.51 18.45 -2.67
N ALA A 64 10.50 19.30 -3.70
CA ALA A 64 9.34 20.16 -4.00
C ALA A 64 8.09 19.33 -4.33
N PHE A 65 8.22 18.24 -5.09
CA PHE A 65 7.12 17.31 -5.37
C PHE A 65 6.54 16.74 -4.07
N PHE A 66 7.38 16.25 -3.16
CA PHE A 66 6.93 15.71 -1.88
C PHE A 66 6.27 16.75 -0.98
N ARG A 67 6.77 17.99 -0.97
CA ARG A 67 6.12 19.10 -0.25
C ARG A 67 4.72 19.36 -0.80
N THR A 68 4.58 19.41 -2.12
CA THR A 68 3.28 19.58 -2.78
C THR A 68 2.34 18.41 -2.49
N LEU A 69 2.83 17.17 -2.58
CA LEU A 69 2.07 15.96 -2.27
C LEU A 69 1.44 16.03 -0.87
N LEU A 70 2.24 16.39 0.15
CA LEU A 70 1.76 16.50 1.53
C LEU A 70 0.68 17.59 1.67
N THR A 71 0.88 18.75 1.06
CA THR A 71 -0.13 19.82 1.09
C THR A 71 -1.42 19.45 0.37
N SER A 72 -1.31 18.77 -0.78
CA SER A 72 -2.47 18.29 -1.53
C SER A 72 -3.22 17.22 -0.74
N TYR A 73 -2.52 16.28 -0.10
CA TYR A 73 -3.14 15.27 0.74
C TYR A 73 -3.96 15.88 1.88
N ILE A 74 -3.40 16.87 2.60
CA ILE A 74 -4.12 17.58 3.67
C ILE A 74 -5.36 18.28 3.12
N GLN A 75 -5.24 18.95 1.97
CA GLN A 75 -6.36 19.65 1.34
C GLN A 75 -7.48 18.68 0.93
N GLU A 76 -7.16 17.59 0.26
CA GLU A 76 -8.14 16.56 -0.15
C GLU A 76 -8.79 15.90 1.07
N SER A 77 -8.01 15.64 2.12
CA SER A 77 -8.52 15.08 3.37
C SER A 77 -9.54 16.01 4.03
N ARG A 78 -9.27 17.33 4.04
CA ARG A 78 -10.21 18.33 4.55
C ARG A 78 -11.53 18.33 3.77
N ILE A 79 -11.45 18.27 2.45
CA ILE A 79 -12.64 18.21 1.58
C ILE A 79 -13.44 16.92 1.86
N ALA A 80 -12.76 15.78 2.00
CA ALA A 80 -13.39 14.50 2.29
C ALA A 80 -14.11 14.53 3.65
N ILE A 81 -13.47 15.04 4.69
CA ILE A 81 -14.07 15.15 6.04
C ILE A 81 -15.35 16.00 6.00
N GLU A 82 -15.30 17.16 5.34
CA GLU A 82 -16.47 18.04 5.21
C GLU A 82 -17.61 17.34 4.46
N LYS A 83 -17.28 16.69 3.35
CA LYS A 83 -18.24 15.97 2.50
C LYS A 83 -18.93 14.84 3.26
N TYR A 84 -18.17 14.01 3.97
CA TYR A 84 -18.74 12.87 4.69
C TYR A 84 -19.47 13.31 5.96
N HIS A 85 -19.06 14.41 6.60
CA HIS A 85 -19.85 15.03 7.65
C HIS A 85 -21.22 15.48 7.12
N ALA A 86 -21.27 16.20 6.00
CA ALA A 86 -22.53 16.60 5.38
C ALA A 86 -23.41 15.39 5.02
N LEU A 87 -22.82 14.34 4.47
CA LEU A 87 -23.53 13.09 4.15
C LEU A 87 -24.10 12.43 5.41
N SER A 88 -23.34 12.41 6.51
CA SER A 88 -23.81 11.83 7.77
C SER A 88 -25.02 12.58 8.33
N LEU A 89 -25.02 13.92 8.26
CA LEU A 89 -26.14 14.75 8.71
C LEU A 89 -27.41 14.48 7.91
N VAL A 90 -27.30 14.35 6.59
CA VAL A 90 -28.45 14.03 5.71
C VAL A 90 -29.05 12.67 6.04
N ASN A 91 -28.22 11.69 6.42
CA ASN A 91 -28.65 10.33 6.74
C ASN A 91 -28.94 10.12 8.24
N GLY A 92 -28.81 11.14 9.08
CA GLY A 92 -28.97 11.02 10.54
C GLY A 92 -27.93 10.12 11.21
N LEU A 93 -26.75 9.95 10.60
CA LEU A 93 -25.66 9.14 11.13
C LEU A 93 -24.74 9.97 12.03
N SER A 94 -24.17 9.33 13.07
CA SER A 94 -23.11 9.95 13.87
C SER A 94 -21.79 9.97 13.09
N TYR A 95 -21.09 11.10 13.14
CA TYR A 95 -19.80 11.28 12.47
C TYR A 95 -18.83 12.03 13.37
N ASP A 96 -17.73 11.38 13.73
CA ASP A 96 -16.68 11.95 14.57
C ASP A 96 -15.66 12.72 13.73
N ARG A 97 -15.92 14.02 13.53
CA ARG A 97 -14.97 14.88 12.79
C ARG A 97 -13.60 14.97 13.47
N HIS A 98 -13.55 14.90 14.80
CA HIS A 98 -12.29 15.05 15.51
C HIS A 98 -11.40 13.83 15.28
N GLY A 99 -11.98 12.63 15.47
CA GLY A 99 -11.29 11.37 15.18
C GLY A 99 -10.76 11.29 13.75
N GLU A 100 -11.52 11.79 12.78
CA GLU A 100 -11.11 11.86 11.37
C GLU A 100 -9.93 12.82 11.13
N ILE A 101 -9.96 14.03 11.72
CA ILE A 101 -8.84 14.99 11.62
C ILE A 101 -7.57 14.37 12.21
N GLU A 102 -7.68 13.79 13.39
CA GLU A 102 -6.54 13.18 14.05
C GLU A 102 -6.06 11.90 13.29
N ALA A 103 -6.93 11.22 12.55
CA ALA A 103 -6.53 10.13 11.66
C ALA A 103 -5.71 10.64 10.47
N VAL A 104 -6.13 11.76 9.86
CA VAL A 104 -5.38 12.43 8.79
C VAL A 104 -3.99 12.82 9.29
N ASP A 105 -3.87 13.38 10.50
CA ASP A 105 -2.57 13.73 11.08
C ASP A 105 -1.64 12.51 11.22
N ALA A 106 -2.18 11.37 11.67
CA ALA A 106 -1.41 10.12 11.75
C ALA A 106 -0.94 9.63 10.38
N PHE A 107 -1.78 9.73 9.35
CA PHE A 107 -1.39 9.35 7.98
C PHE A 107 -0.40 10.34 7.36
N VAL A 108 -0.48 11.64 7.67
CA VAL A 108 0.53 12.62 7.27
C VAL A 108 1.90 12.27 7.88
N CYS A 109 1.93 11.86 9.14
CA CYS A 109 3.16 11.36 9.77
C CYS A 109 3.69 10.10 9.07
N SER A 110 2.80 9.17 8.71
CA SER A 110 3.15 7.95 7.95
C SER A 110 3.76 8.30 6.59
N LEU A 111 3.17 9.24 5.86
CA LEU A 111 3.67 9.70 4.57
C LEU A 111 5.05 10.35 4.71
N LYS A 112 5.27 11.18 5.73
CA LYS A 112 6.59 11.79 5.99
C LYS A 112 7.66 10.75 6.25
N LEU A 113 7.36 9.70 7.02
CA LEU A 113 8.26 8.57 7.24
C LEU A 113 8.55 7.82 5.94
N ALA A 114 7.52 7.50 5.17
CA ALA A 114 7.66 6.84 3.87
C ALA A 114 8.56 7.63 2.91
N ILE A 115 8.40 8.95 2.86
CA ILE A 115 9.22 9.84 2.03
C ILE A 115 10.69 9.80 2.50
N GLN A 116 10.95 9.89 3.80
CA GLN A 116 12.30 9.83 4.35
C GLN A 116 12.99 8.50 4.02
N GLU A 117 12.27 7.39 4.19
CA GLU A 117 12.78 6.05 3.91
C GLU A 117 13.02 5.84 2.41
N PHE A 118 12.10 6.30 1.57
CA PHE A 118 12.26 6.25 0.10
C PHE A 118 13.43 7.08 -0.40
N VAL A 119 13.62 8.31 0.12
CA VAL A 119 14.75 9.16 -0.26
C VAL A 119 16.08 8.55 0.18
N LYS A 120 16.10 7.86 1.34
CA LYS A 120 17.29 7.18 1.86
C LYS A 120 17.65 5.92 1.05
N ASP A 121 16.65 5.13 0.69
CA ASP A 121 16.83 3.90 -0.10
C ASP A 121 15.67 3.75 -1.12
N PRO A 122 15.83 4.32 -2.33
CA PRO A 122 14.78 4.30 -3.35
C PRO A 122 14.60 2.93 -4.01
N VAL A 123 15.58 2.03 -3.86
CA VAL A 123 15.55 0.70 -4.46
C VAL A 123 14.91 -0.31 -3.50
N GLY A 124 15.27 -0.26 -2.22
CA GLY A 124 14.77 -1.15 -1.18
C GLY A 124 14.91 -2.64 -1.54
N ILE A 125 13.91 -3.43 -1.18
CA ILE A 125 13.84 -4.85 -1.56
C ILE A 125 13.50 -4.95 -3.05
N PRO A 126 14.31 -5.65 -3.87
CA PRO A 126 14.04 -5.82 -5.29
C PRO A 126 12.63 -6.37 -5.55
N MET A 127 11.87 -5.72 -6.43
CA MET A 127 10.50 -6.16 -6.77
C MET A 127 10.45 -7.42 -7.63
N MET A 128 11.60 -7.93 -8.09
CA MET A 128 11.67 -9.22 -8.76
C MET A 128 11.27 -10.32 -7.78
N ALA A 129 10.26 -11.12 -8.15
CA ALA A 129 9.83 -12.25 -7.33
C ALA A 129 11.04 -13.12 -6.97
N ALA A 130 11.16 -13.48 -5.68
CA ALA A 130 12.29 -14.26 -5.18
C ALA A 130 12.52 -15.53 -6.01
N TRP A 131 11.44 -16.17 -6.48
CA TRP A 131 11.48 -17.34 -7.36
C TRP A 131 12.18 -17.10 -8.70
N VAL A 132 12.00 -15.93 -9.33
CA VAL A 132 12.68 -15.60 -10.58
C VAL A 132 14.20 -15.48 -10.34
N ARG A 133 14.60 -14.90 -9.20
CA ARG A 133 16.01 -14.85 -8.80
C ARG A 133 16.57 -16.24 -8.51
N ILE A 134 15.82 -17.07 -7.81
CA ILE A 134 16.22 -18.43 -7.45
C ILE A 134 16.41 -19.27 -8.71
N VAL A 135 15.45 -19.26 -9.64
CA VAL A 135 15.55 -20.01 -10.90
C VAL A 135 16.71 -19.50 -11.76
N ALA A 136 16.95 -18.18 -11.79
CA ALA A 136 18.09 -17.63 -12.51
C ALA A 136 19.45 -18.01 -11.88
N ALA A 137 19.54 -18.08 -10.54
CA ALA A 137 20.77 -18.42 -9.82
C ALA A 137 21.01 -19.94 -9.70
N ILE A 138 19.94 -20.72 -9.67
CA ILE A 138 19.92 -22.17 -9.48
C ILE A 138 18.96 -22.76 -10.53
N PRO A 139 19.44 -23.00 -11.76
CA PRO A 139 18.59 -23.43 -12.89
C PRO A 139 17.86 -24.76 -12.65
N ASP A 140 18.45 -25.65 -11.83
CA ASP A 140 17.93 -26.97 -11.46
C ASP A 140 17.08 -26.96 -10.18
N TYR A 141 16.78 -25.78 -9.61
CA TYR A 141 16.08 -25.67 -8.33
C TYR A 141 14.70 -26.34 -8.33
N ALA A 142 13.94 -26.21 -9.41
CA ALA A 142 12.60 -26.80 -9.51
C ALA A 142 12.66 -28.33 -9.40
N GLU A 143 13.68 -28.94 -10.01
CA GLU A 143 13.87 -30.39 -9.97
C GLU A 143 14.29 -30.85 -8.56
N ARG A 144 15.23 -30.14 -7.94
CA ARG A 144 15.66 -30.40 -6.56
C ARG A 144 14.53 -30.27 -5.55
N LEU A 145 13.64 -29.29 -5.73
CA LEU A 145 12.47 -29.12 -4.88
C LEU A 145 11.47 -30.29 -5.08
N ARG A 146 11.27 -30.74 -6.32
CA ARG A 146 10.44 -31.90 -6.63
C ARG A 146 10.97 -33.17 -5.95
N GLU A 147 12.28 -33.44 -6.11
CA GLU A 147 12.93 -34.60 -5.49
C GLU A 147 12.86 -34.57 -3.96
N ALA A 148 13.04 -33.40 -3.34
CA ALA A 148 12.92 -33.24 -1.90
C ALA A 148 11.51 -33.53 -1.39
N VAL A 149 10.47 -33.04 -2.08
CA VAL A 149 9.07 -33.30 -1.74
C VAL A 149 8.70 -34.77 -1.96
N GLU A 150 9.21 -35.41 -3.03
CA GLU A 150 9.02 -36.84 -3.26
C GLU A 150 9.69 -37.69 -2.16
N SER A 151 10.87 -37.28 -1.68
CA SER A 151 11.58 -37.97 -0.60
C SER A 151 10.90 -37.80 0.76
N ASP A 152 10.30 -36.64 1.03
CA ASP A 152 9.58 -36.37 2.30
C ASP A 152 8.22 -37.08 2.37
N ASN A 153 7.64 -37.44 1.22
CA ASN A 153 6.39 -38.20 1.11
C ASN A 153 6.58 -39.73 1.19
N GLN A 154 7.82 -40.23 1.31
CA GLN A 154 8.14 -41.65 1.51
C GLN A 154 8.24 -41.98 3.01
#